data_AF-A0A3D0QG65-F1
#
_entry.id   AF-A0A3D0QG65-F1
#
_cell.length_a   1.000
_cell.length_b   1.000
_cell.length_c   1.000
_cell.angle_alpha   90.00
_cell.angle_beta   90.00
_cell.angle_gamma   90.00
#
_symmetry.space_group_name_H-M   'P 1'
#
loop_
_entity.id
_entity.type
_entity.pdbx_description
1 polymer ?
#
loop_
_entity_poly.entity_id
_entity_poly.type
_entity_poly.pdbx_seq_one_letter_code
_entity_poly.pdbx_strand_id
1 'polypeptide(L)'
;MDENAIRFITEIVKPWETLNLELGRAFSMNPDMNDFIARASSLAVSIKHIPEACAKMKPEALISESRSYEIISDLADSSKHGALRDPGRECKLAVASMFERNPDAKVRFLRNRISINHKTHGKIDFMQCSLEGALFVLQKLGIRTDWSPKIFNHSSPFSDEIRAHAGRTRQIMWTGMQLEIVQADEKGEYVNVDLNGTVKFVLTSEF
;
A
#
# COMPACT_ATOMS: atom_id res chain seq x y z
N MET A 1 5.37 -15.25 -25.29
CA MET A 1 5.52 -14.15 -24.32
C MET A 1 6.95 -14.19 -23.83
N ASP A 2 7.66 -13.06 -23.81
CA ASP A 2 9.05 -12.96 -23.35
C ASP A 2 9.18 -13.50 -21.90
N GLU A 3 10.25 -14.24 -21.60
CA GLU A 3 10.51 -14.82 -20.27
C GLU A 3 10.56 -13.73 -19.19
N ASN A 4 11.17 -12.58 -19.52
CA ASN A 4 11.21 -11.43 -18.62
C ASN A 4 9.80 -10.86 -18.38
N ALA A 5 8.94 -10.85 -19.41
CA ALA A 5 7.56 -10.42 -19.27
C ALA A 5 6.75 -11.38 -18.38
N ILE A 6 6.94 -12.69 -18.54
CA ILE A 6 6.30 -13.70 -17.68
C ILE A 6 6.73 -13.48 -16.22
N ARG A 7 8.03 -13.31 -15.98
CA ARG A 7 8.56 -13.09 -14.63
C ARG A 7 8.00 -11.82 -13.99
N PHE A 8 7.95 -10.71 -14.74
CA PHE A 8 7.36 -9.46 -14.28
C PHE A 8 5.89 -9.64 -13.91
N ILE A 9 5.13 -10.35 -14.74
CA ILE A 9 3.71 -10.63 -14.45
C ILE A 9 3.55 -11.48 -13.18
N THR A 10 4.38 -12.51 -13.00
CA THR A 10 4.25 -13.42 -11.86
C THR A 10 4.73 -12.83 -10.55
N GLU A 11 5.79 -12.04 -10.56
CA GLU A 11 6.45 -11.53 -9.35
C GLU A 11 5.94 -10.15 -8.93
N ILE A 12 5.40 -9.36 -9.87
CA ILE A 12 4.96 -7.98 -9.60
C ILE A 12 3.47 -7.82 -9.85
N VAL A 13 3.00 -8.08 -11.07
CA VAL A 13 1.61 -7.78 -11.46
C VAL A 13 0.61 -8.56 -10.61
N LYS A 14 0.72 -9.89 -10.59
CA LYS A 14 -0.23 -10.73 -9.84
C LYS A 14 -0.23 -10.44 -8.34
N PRO A 15 0.93 -10.35 -7.65
CA PRO A 15 0.95 -9.99 -6.24
C PRO A 15 0.38 -8.59 -5.95
N TRP A 16 0.69 -7.60 -6.79
CA TRP A 16 0.18 -6.23 -6.65
C TRP A 16 -1.34 -6.20 -6.82
N GLU A 17 -1.89 -6.84 -7.86
CA GLU A 17 -3.34 -6.88 -8.10
C GLU A 17 -4.08 -7.62 -6.98
N THR A 18 -3.54 -8.75 -6.55
CA THR A 18 -4.12 -9.53 -5.44
C THR A 18 -4.15 -8.70 -4.16
N LEU A 19 -3.05 -8.00 -3.85
CA LEU A 19 -2.97 -7.13 -2.70
C LEU A 19 -3.96 -5.95 -2.80
N ASN A 20 -4.04 -5.31 -3.96
CA ASN A 20 -4.97 -4.20 -4.24
C ASN A 20 -6.43 -4.61 -4.02
N LEU A 21 -6.83 -5.78 -4.57
CA LEU A 21 -8.19 -6.30 -4.43
C LEU A 21 -8.54 -6.66 -2.98
N GLU A 22 -7.58 -7.23 -2.23
CA GLU A 22 -7.81 -7.57 -0.83
C GLU A 22 -7.91 -6.33 0.05
N LEU A 23 -7.02 -5.35 -0.13
CA LEU A 23 -7.08 -4.07 0.56
C LEU A 23 -8.39 -3.33 0.29
N GLY A 24 -8.98 -3.55 -0.87
CA GLY A 24 -10.31 -3.06 -1.20
C GLY A 24 -11.43 -3.56 -0.29
N ARG A 25 -11.29 -4.64 0.48
CA ARG A 25 -12.42 -5.14 1.30
C ARG A 25 -12.56 -4.37 2.61
N ALA A 26 -13.78 -4.14 3.09
CA ALA A 26 -14.01 -3.55 4.41
C ALA A 26 -13.84 -4.61 5.52
N PHE A 27 -12.77 -4.52 6.30
CA PHE A 27 -12.53 -5.39 7.44
C PHE A 27 -11.63 -4.69 8.47
N SER A 28 -11.73 -5.14 9.72
CA SER A 28 -10.88 -4.70 10.83
C SER A 28 -9.62 -5.53 10.87
N MET A 29 -8.48 -4.90 11.15
CA MET A 29 -7.18 -5.55 11.16
C MET A 29 -6.39 -5.19 12.42
N ASN A 30 -5.62 -6.16 12.89
CA ASN A 30 -4.53 -5.93 13.82
C ASN A 30 -3.39 -5.20 13.07
N PRO A 31 -3.03 -3.96 13.45
CA PRO A 31 -1.96 -3.22 12.78
C PRO A 31 -0.59 -3.88 12.87
N ASP A 32 -0.35 -4.68 13.93
CA ASP A 32 0.94 -5.28 14.27
C ASP A 32 1.11 -6.70 13.72
N MET A 33 0.01 -7.40 13.48
CA MET A 33 -0.01 -8.80 13.00
C MET A 33 -0.74 -8.90 11.67
N ASN A 34 -0.07 -8.48 10.60
CA ASN A 34 -0.72 -8.34 9.31
C ASN A 34 0.09 -8.93 8.15
N ASP A 35 -0.44 -10.00 7.56
CA ASP A 35 0.05 -10.60 6.30
C ASP A 35 0.24 -9.56 5.18
N PHE A 36 -0.49 -8.45 5.19
CA PHE A 36 -0.31 -7.37 4.22
C PHE A 36 1.03 -6.65 4.34
N ILE A 37 1.57 -6.48 5.55
CA ILE A 37 2.90 -5.89 5.74
C ILE A 37 3.97 -6.82 5.16
N ALA A 38 3.87 -8.12 5.45
CA ALA A 38 4.79 -9.12 4.90
C ALA A 38 4.72 -9.18 3.37
N ARG A 39 3.51 -9.16 2.80
CA ARG A 39 3.29 -9.15 1.35
C ARG A 39 3.76 -7.86 0.68
N ALA A 40 3.51 -6.71 1.29
CA ALA A 40 4.01 -5.42 0.80
C ALA A 40 5.55 -5.38 0.79
N SER A 41 6.20 -5.84 1.87
CA SER A 41 7.66 -5.98 1.93
C SER A 41 8.18 -6.95 0.86
N SER A 42 7.56 -8.12 0.69
CA SER A 42 7.94 -9.09 -0.35
C SER A 42 7.79 -8.52 -1.76
N LEU A 43 6.72 -7.76 -2.03
CA LEU A 43 6.52 -7.07 -3.30
C LEU A 43 7.57 -5.98 -3.53
N ALA A 44 7.91 -5.19 -2.50
CA ALA A 44 8.97 -4.19 -2.59
C ALA A 44 10.33 -4.80 -2.95
N VAL A 45 10.67 -5.93 -2.31
CA VAL A 45 11.89 -6.71 -2.62
C VAL A 45 11.86 -7.20 -4.07
N SER A 46 10.72 -7.69 -4.55
CA SER A 46 10.57 -8.18 -5.92
C SER A 46 10.75 -7.05 -6.94
N ILE A 47 10.11 -5.90 -6.72
CA ILE A 47 10.27 -4.70 -7.56
C ILE A 47 11.73 -4.23 -7.59
N LYS A 48 12.42 -4.22 -6.44
CA LYS A 48 13.84 -3.83 -6.34
C LYS A 48 14.76 -4.75 -7.14
N HIS A 49 14.56 -6.07 -7.10
CA HIS A 49 15.53 -7.03 -7.64
C HIS A 49 15.18 -7.57 -9.02
N ILE A 50 13.97 -7.35 -9.54
CA ILE A 50 13.64 -7.82 -10.89
C ILE A 50 14.55 -7.23 -12.01
N PRO A 51 15.02 -5.96 -11.96
CA PRO A 51 15.93 -5.44 -12.98
C PRO A 51 17.27 -6.18 -12.99
N GLU A 52 17.76 -6.54 -11.81
CA GLU A 52 18.98 -7.32 -11.62
C GLU A 52 18.81 -8.74 -12.16
N ALA A 53 17.66 -9.36 -11.87
CA ALA A 53 17.35 -10.71 -12.31
C ALA A 53 17.22 -10.82 -13.84
N CYS A 54 16.60 -9.84 -14.49
CA CYS A 54 16.31 -9.85 -15.93
C CYS A 54 17.43 -9.26 -16.79
N ALA A 55 18.12 -8.22 -16.32
CA ALA A 55 19.06 -7.45 -17.14
C ALA A 55 20.39 -7.10 -16.43
N LYS A 56 20.65 -7.68 -15.25
CA LYS A 56 21.86 -7.40 -14.44
C LYS A 56 22.03 -5.92 -14.07
N MET A 57 20.94 -5.15 -14.09
CA MET A 57 20.93 -3.75 -13.67
C MET A 57 20.90 -3.71 -12.14
N LYS A 58 21.92 -3.10 -11.54
CA LYS A 58 22.00 -2.98 -10.09
C LYS A 58 21.00 -1.95 -9.56
N PRO A 59 20.31 -2.19 -8.43
CA PRO A 59 19.36 -1.23 -7.86
C PRO A 59 19.95 0.17 -7.68
N GLU A 60 21.21 0.28 -7.24
CA GLU A 60 21.88 1.55 -6.96
C GLU A 60 22.00 2.44 -8.20
N ALA A 61 22.06 1.84 -9.40
CA ALA A 61 22.12 2.58 -10.66
C ALA A 61 20.77 3.18 -11.06
N LEU A 62 19.66 2.66 -10.52
CA LEU A 62 18.30 3.03 -10.90
C LEU A 62 17.62 3.96 -9.88
N ILE A 63 18.09 3.97 -8.63
CA ILE A 63 17.52 4.76 -7.52
C ILE A 63 17.44 6.25 -7.86
N SER A 64 18.49 6.82 -8.46
CA SER A 64 18.53 8.25 -8.81
C SER A 64 17.60 8.64 -9.96
N GLU A 65 17.03 7.67 -10.67
CA GLU A 65 16.21 7.92 -11.86
C GLU A 65 14.70 7.93 -11.55
N SER A 66 14.29 7.40 -10.39
CA SER A 66 12.89 7.35 -10.00
C SER A 66 12.74 7.37 -8.48
N ARG A 67 12.12 8.45 -7.97
CA ARG A 67 11.83 8.61 -6.54
C ARG A 67 10.99 7.44 -5.98
N SER A 68 10.00 6.98 -6.74
CA SER A 68 9.14 5.88 -6.28
C SER A 68 9.91 4.56 -6.22
N TYR A 69 10.88 4.37 -7.12
CA TYR A 69 11.80 3.23 -7.06
C TYR A 69 12.81 3.34 -5.91
N GLU A 70 13.35 4.53 -5.64
CA GLU A 70 14.18 4.83 -4.47
C GLU A 70 13.47 4.42 -3.16
N ILE A 71 12.26 4.93 -2.95
CA ILE A 71 11.45 4.63 -1.76
C ILE A 71 11.18 3.12 -1.64
N ILE A 72 10.87 2.44 -2.74
CA ILE A 72 10.64 0.99 -2.75
C ILE A 72 11.93 0.23 -2.43
N SER A 73 13.08 0.68 -2.92
CA SER A 73 14.38 0.10 -2.62
C SER A 73 14.73 0.26 -1.13
N ASP A 74 14.49 1.43 -0.56
CA ASP A 74 14.73 1.74 0.85
C ASP A 74 13.80 0.96 1.78
N LEU A 75 12.54 0.78 1.37
CA LEU A 75 11.60 -0.10 2.05
C LEU A 75 12.06 -1.56 2.03
N ALA A 76 12.50 -2.05 0.86
CA ALA A 76 13.01 -3.41 0.72
C ALA A 76 14.22 -3.66 1.63
N ASP A 77 15.13 -2.68 1.75
CA ASP A 77 16.28 -2.78 2.66
C ASP A 77 15.84 -2.74 4.13
N SER A 78 14.94 -1.82 4.49
CA SER A 78 14.39 -1.70 5.85
C SER A 78 13.67 -2.98 6.29
N SER A 79 13.06 -3.72 5.36
CA SER A 79 12.38 -4.98 5.67
C SER A 79 13.32 -6.14 6.02
N LYS A 80 14.58 -6.10 5.55
CA LYS A 80 15.59 -7.14 5.74
C LYS A 80 16.48 -6.90 6.96
N HIS A 81 16.59 -5.65 7.40
CA HIS A 81 17.56 -5.21 8.39
C HIS A 81 16.85 -4.49 9.55
N GLY A 82 17.24 -4.78 10.80
CA GLY A 82 16.62 -4.13 11.96
C GLY A 82 16.86 -2.61 12.01
N ALA A 83 18.08 -2.17 11.69
CA ALA A 83 18.41 -0.76 11.51
C ALA A 83 19.31 -0.62 10.28
N LEU A 84 19.07 0.39 9.45
CA LEU A 84 19.91 0.67 8.29
C LEU A 84 21.15 1.46 8.70
N ARG A 85 22.23 1.32 7.91
CA ARG A 85 23.46 2.11 8.11
C ARG A 85 23.19 3.61 7.97
N ASP A 86 22.30 3.98 7.06
CA ASP A 86 21.80 5.34 6.92
C ASP A 86 20.37 5.41 7.49
N PRO A 87 20.18 6.03 8.67
CA PRO A 87 18.87 6.18 9.27
C PRO A 87 17.90 7.00 8.41
N GLY A 88 18.38 7.85 7.49
CA GLY A 88 17.55 8.65 6.57
C GLY A 88 16.69 7.82 5.61
N ARG A 89 17.12 6.59 5.36
CA ARG A 89 16.50 5.61 4.45
C ARG A 89 15.53 4.68 5.18
N GLU A 90 15.41 4.81 6.49
CA GLU A 90 14.52 3.95 7.27
C GLU A 90 13.06 4.17 6.88
N CYS A 91 12.41 3.04 6.62
CA CYS A 91 11.00 2.96 6.29
C CYS A 91 10.28 2.09 7.33
N LYS A 92 9.07 2.50 7.71
CA LYS A 92 8.15 1.67 8.50
C LYS A 92 6.81 1.56 7.81
N LEU A 93 6.27 0.35 7.72
CA LEU A 93 4.93 0.12 7.21
C LEU A 93 3.88 0.23 8.32
N ALA A 94 2.73 0.78 7.98
CA ALA A 94 1.54 0.78 8.81
C ALA A 94 0.32 0.48 7.93
N VAL A 95 -0.72 -0.12 8.51
CA VAL A 95 -1.97 -0.42 7.80
C VAL A 95 -3.14 0.22 8.54
N ALA A 96 -3.97 0.95 7.81
CA ALA A 96 -5.15 1.61 8.36
C ALA A 96 -6.34 1.47 7.43
N SER A 97 -7.55 1.43 7.98
CA SER A 97 -8.78 1.52 7.20
C SER A 97 -9.04 2.99 6.87
N MET A 98 -9.13 3.32 5.58
CA MET A 98 -9.25 4.68 5.05
C MET A 98 -10.72 4.99 4.75
N PHE A 99 -11.20 6.10 5.30
CA PHE A 99 -12.56 6.59 5.16
C PHE A 99 -12.55 8.01 4.62
N GLU A 100 -13.33 8.26 3.59
CA GLU A 100 -13.59 9.61 3.12
C GLU A 100 -14.71 10.23 3.92
N ARG A 101 -14.57 11.50 4.31
CA ARG A 101 -15.65 12.30 4.88
C ARG A 101 -16.27 13.24 3.85
N ASN A 102 -17.57 13.48 3.97
CA ASN A 102 -18.27 14.54 3.23
C ASN A 102 -18.41 15.83 4.10
N PRO A 103 -18.96 16.93 3.56
CA PRO A 103 -19.21 18.16 4.32
C PRO A 103 -20.15 18.01 5.52
N ASP A 104 -21.03 17.00 5.52
CA ASP A 104 -21.97 16.72 6.61
C ASP A 104 -21.37 15.79 7.69
N ALA A 105 -20.05 15.61 7.69
CA ALA A 105 -19.30 14.71 8.58
C ALA A 105 -19.71 13.22 8.53
N LYS A 106 -20.36 12.81 7.43
CA LYS A 106 -20.61 11.40 7.12
C LYS A 106 -19.38 10.79 6.49
N VAL A 107 -19.24 9.48 6.63
CA VAL A 107 -18.06 8.75 6.16
C VAL A 107 -18.42 7.63 5.20
N ARG A 108 -17.52 7.33 4.25
CA ARG A 108 -17.58 6.11 3.44
C ARG A 108 -16.23 5.41 3.47
N PHE A 109 -16.25 4.09 3.59
CA PHE A 109 -15.04 3.29 3.46
C PHE A 109 -14.52 3.38 2.03
N LEU A 110 -13.21 3.66 1.89
CA LEU A 110 -12.52 3.63 0.61
C LEU A 110 -11.79 2.30 0.43
N ARG A 111 -10.81 2.03 1.30
CA ARG A 111 -9.96 0.83 1.27
C ARG A 111 -9.15 0.74 2.55
N ASN A 112 -8.48 -0.37 2.76
CA ASN A 112 -7.34 -0.42 3.66
C ASN A 112 -6.11 0.14 2.94
N ARG A 113 -5.39 1.03 3.61
CA ARG A 113 -4.20 1.70 3.09
C ARG A 113 -2.98 1.15 3.80
N ILE A 114 -2.00 0.71 3.02
CA ILE A 114 -0.64 0.46 3.51
C ILE A 114 0.15 1.76 3.33
N SER A 115 0.63 2.35 4.41
CA SER A 115 1.43 3.56 4.40
C SER A 115 2.90 3.23 4.62
N ILE A 116 3.79 3.80 3.80
CA ILE A 116 5.23 3.84 4.03
C ILE A 116 5.52 5.12 4.80
N ASN A 117 5.94 5.00 6.05
CA ASN A 117 6.49 6.10 6.83
C ASN A 117 7.98 6.17 6.54
N HIS A 118 8.35 6.95 5.53
CA HIS A 118 9.73 7.18 5.13
C HIS A 118 10.28 8.37 5.88
N LYS A 119 11.48 8.26 6.46
CA LYS A 119 12.04 9.33 7.29
C LYS A 119 12.24 10.66 6.54
N THR A 120 12.76 10.61 5.31
CA THR A 120 12.95 11.79 4.45
C THR A 120 11.69 12.22 3.69
N HIS A 121 10.92 11.27 3.15
CA HIS A 121 9.82 11.57 2.23
C HIS A 121 8.45 11.65 2.90
N GLY A 122 8.37 11.41 4.20
CA GLY A 122 7.14 11.41 4.97
C GLY A 122 6.27 10.18 4.70
N LYS A 123 4.96 10.36 4.84
CA LYS A 123 3.97 9.30 4.70
C LYS A 123 3.54 9.14 3.24
N ILE A 124 3.75 7.96 2.68
CA ILE A 124 3.50 7.64 1.27
C ILE A 124 2.53 6.47 1.17
N ASP A 125 1.67 6.47 0.15
CA ASP A 125 0.82 5.32 -0.16
C ASP A 125 1.62 4.20 -0.84
N PHE A 126 1.70 3.04 -0.20
CA PHE A 126 2.48 1.92 -0.75
C PHE A 126 1.95 1.45 -2.10
N MET A 127 0.63 1.40 -2.30
CA MET A 127 0.07 0.88 -3.56
C MET A 127 0.38 1.81 -4.73
N GLN A 128 0.34 3.12 -4.50
CA GLN A 128 0.72 4.12 -5.50
C GLN A 128 2.22 4.09 -5.78
N CYS A 129 3.05 4.08 -4.72
CA CYS A 129 4.51 4.09 -4.86
C CYS A 129 5.04 2.81 -5.53
N SER A 130 4.48 1.65 -5.18
CA SER A 130 4.85 0.36 -5.79
C SER A 130 4.39 0.28 -7.24
N LEU A 131 3.23 0.86 -7.58
CA LEU A 131 2.77 0.97 -8.95
C LEU A 131 3.75 1.79 -9.80
N GLU A 132 4.08 3.00 -9.36
CA GLU A 132 5.00 3.89 -10.08
C GLU A 132 6.40 3.26 -10.21
N GLY A 133 6.90 2.63 -9.14
CA GLY A 133 8.16 1.89 -9.16
C GLY A 133 8.14 0.71 -10.14
N ALA A 134 7.04 -0.06 -10.17
CA ALA A 134 6.87 -1.17 -11.10
C ALA A 134 6.81 -0.71 -12.56
N LEU A 135 6.07 0.37 -12.87
CA LEU A 135 5.99 0.93 -14.21
C LEU A 135 7.34 1.48 -14.69
N PHE A 136 8.09 2.13 -13.80
CA PHE A 136 9.46 2.55 -14.08
C PHE A 136 10.36 1.35 -14.45
N VAL A 137 10.30 0.27 -13.67
CA VAL A 137 11.06 -0.95 -13.95
C VAL A 137 10.64 -1.62 -15.26
N LEU A 138 9.33 -1.70 -15.52
CA LEU A 138 8.78 -2.21 -16.77
C LEU A 138 9.37 -1.46 -17.98
N GLN A 139 9.40 -0.13 -17.91
CA GLN A 139 10.00 0.73 -18.93
C GLN A 139 11.50 0.47 -19.08
N LYS A 140 12.25 0.36 -17.97
CA LYS A 140 13.70 0.10 -17.98
C LYS A 140 14.06 -1.23 -18.61
N LEU A 141 13.23 -2.25 -18.40
CA LEU A 141 13.41 -3.57 -18.98
C LEU A 141 12.89 -3.68 -20.43
N GLY A 142 12.22 -2.65 -20.95
CA GLY A 142 11.61 -2.67 -22.29
C GLY A 142 10.49 -3.70 -22.43
N ILE A 143 9.87 -4.12 -21.33
CA ILE A 143 8.80 -5.12 -21.32
C ILE A 143 7.50 -4.47 -21.80
N ARG A 144 6.84 -5.09 -22.77
CA ARG A 144 5.53 -4.65 -23.27
C ARG A 144 4.42 -5.47 -22.61
N THR A 145 3.47 -4.80 -21.97
CA THR A 145 2.28 -5.39 -21.34
C THR A 145 1.10 -4.45 -21.51
N ASP A 146 -0.11 -5.01 -21.48
CA ASP A 146 -1.40 -4.33 -21.41
C ASP A 146 -1.83 -4.01 -19.96
N TRP A 147 -0.95 -4.23 -18.98
CA TRP A 147 -1.22 -3.96 -17.58
C TRP A 147 -1.53 -2.47 -17.36
N SER A 148 -2.81 -2.19 -17.06
CA SER A 148 -3.34 -0.85 -16.74
C SER A 148 -3.91 -0.85 -15.33
N PRO A 149 -3.05 -0.92 -14.31
CA PRO A 149 -3.46 -1.03 -12.92
C PRO A 149 -4.21 0.22 -12.46
N LYS A 150 -5.25 0.00 -11.65
CA LYS A 150 -5.98 1.06 -10.96
C LYS A 150 -6.10 0.69 -9.49
N ILE A 151 -5.75 1.62 -8.62
CA ILE A 151 -5.96 1.46 -7.19
C ILE A 151 -7.46 1.41 -6.93
N PHE A 152 -7.91 0.37 -6.23
CA PHE A 152 -9.32 0.16 -5.96
C PHE A 152 -9.77 0.96 -4.73
N ASN A 153 -10.74 1.85 -4.92
CA ASN A 153 -11.45 2.54 -3.85
C ASN A 153 -12.94 2.17 -3.94
N HIS A 154 -13.56 1.85 -2.81
CA HIS A 154 -15.00 1.68 -2.73
C HIS A 154 -15.73 3.00 -2.96
N SER A 155 -16.87 2.89 -3.64
CA SER A 155 -17.81 3.99 -3.90
C SER A 155 -19.10 3.82 -3.09
N SER A 156 -19.00 3.24 -1.88
CA SER A 156 -20.16 3.05 -1.02
C SER A 156 -20.78 4.41 -0.65
N PRO A 157 -22.11 4.46 -0.42
CA PRO A 157 -22.75 5.68 0.06
C PRO A 157 -22.12 6.17 1.37
N PHE A 158 -22.11 7.49 1.56
CA PHE A 158 -21.77 8.09 2.84
C PHE A 158 -22.77 7.67 3.91
N SER A 159 -22.24 7.40 5.10
CA SER A 159 -22.98 6.87 6.24
C SER A 159 -22.58 7.60 7.51
N ASP A 160 -23.51 7.68 8.45
CA ASP A 160 -23.24 8.13 9.82
C ASP A 160 -22.63 6.98 10.66
N GLU A 161 -22.33 5.83 10.04
CA GLU A 161 -21.78 4.64 10.68
C GLU A 161 -20.48 4.16 10.01
N ILE A 162 -19.49 3.82 10.85
CA ILE A 162 -18.33 3.03 10.47
C ILE A 162 -18.59 1.59 10.90
N ARG A 163 -18.61 0.66 9.93
CA ARG A 163 -18.76 -0.78 10.19
C ARG A 163 -17.45 -1.48 9.94
N ALA A 164 -16.92 -2.13 10.97
CA ALA A 164 -15.69 -2.89 10.91
C ALA A 164 -15.98 -4.34 11.32
N HIS A 165 -15.41 -5.30 10.58
CA HIS A 165 -15.57 -6.73 10.85
C HIS A 165 -14.23 -7.35 11.23
N ALA A 166 -14.14 -7.87 12.45
CA ALA A 166 -12.99 -8.58 12.98
C ALA A 166 -13.25 -10.10 12.94
N GLY A 167 -12.55 -10.82 12.06
CA GLY A 167 -12.71 -12.28 11.94
C GLY A 167 -11.39 -13.05 12.10
N ARG A 168 -11.49 -14.32 12.50
CA ARG A 168 -10.34 -15.25 12.64
C ARG A 168 -9.46 -15.38 11.40
N THR A 169 -10.02 -15.12 10.21
CA THR A 169 -9.33 -15.24 8.91
C THR A 169 -8.14 -14.31 8.74
N ARG A 170 -8.04 -13.25 9.54
CA ARG A 170 -6.96 -12.24 9.42
C ARG A 170 -6.26 -11.91 10.75
N GLN A 171 -6.76 -12.41 11.88
CA GLN A 171 -6.18 -12.17 13.20
C GLN A 171 -6.69 -13.19 14.22
N ILE A 172 -5.80 -13.73 15.05
CA ILE A 172 -6.14 -14.60 16.18
C ILE A 172 -6.39 -13.77 17.46
N MET A 173 -5.83 -12.55 17.51
CA MET A 173 -5.99 -11.58 18.59
C MET A 173 -6.18 -10.19 18.00
N TRP A 174 -7.16 -9.44 18.51
CA TRP A 174 -7.40 -8.05 18.13
C TRP A 174 -6.78 -7.11 19.17
N THR A 175 -5.67 -6.46 18.83
CA THR A 175 -4.95 -5.52 19.72
C THR A 175 -5.31 -4.06 19.46
N GLY A 176 -5.92 -3.76 18.31
CA GLY A 176 -6.33 -2.41 17.95
C GLY A 176 -6.80 -2.31 16.50
N MET A 177 -7.17 -1.10 16.10
CA MET A 177 -7.53 -0.75 14.73
C MET A 177 -7.09 0.69 14.48
N GLN A 178 -6.51 0.93 13.31
CA GLN A 178 -6.15 2.28 12.88
C GLN A 178 -7.16 2.76 11.82
N LEU A 179 -7.71 3.95 12.04
CA LEU A 179 -8.60 4.63 11.11
C LEU A 179 -7.92 5.86 10.53
N GLU A 180 -8.06 6.06 9.23
CA GLU A 180 -7.68 7.31 8.56
C GLU A 180 -8.93 7.98 8.01
N ILE A 181 -9.20 9.20 8.50
CA ILE A 181 -10.23 10.06 7.91
C ILE A 181 -9.56 10.98 6.90
N VAL A 182 -10.11 11.02 5.69
CA VAL A 182 -9.60 11.80 4.58
C VAL A 182 -10.71 12.59 3.87
N GLN A 183 -10.33 13.58 3.10
CA GLN A 183 -11.22 14.30 2.19
C GLN A 183 -10.48 14.50 0.86
N ALA A 184 -11.22 14.41 -0.26
CA ALA A 184 -10.67 14.73 -1.57
C ALA A 184 -10.42 16.24 -1.68
N ASP A 185 -9.23 16.63 -2.15
CA ASP A 185 -8.89 18.01 -2.47
C ASP A 185 -9.39 18.39 -3.89
N GLU A 186 -9.07 19.61 -4.34
CA GLU A 186 -9.47 20.12 -5.67
C GLU A 186 -8.89 19.30 -6.83
N LYS A 187 -7.83 18.52 -6.59
CA LYS A 187 -7.19 17.65 -7.58
C LYS A 187 -7.71 16.21 -7.51
N GLY A 188 -8.60 15.91 -6.57
CA GLY A 188 -9.09 14.56 -6.31
C GLY A 188 -8.16 13.71 -5.45
N GLU A 189 -7.12 14.31 -4.85
CA GLU A 189 -6.19 13.62 -3.97
C GLU A 189 -6.72 13.59 -2.53
N TYR A 190 -6.49 12.48 -1.82
CA TYR A 190 -7.00 12.33 -0.46
C TYR A 190 -6.02 12.86 0.58
N VAL A 191 -6.44 13.88 1.32
CA VAL A 191 -5.68 14.47 2.43
C VAL A 191 -6.29 14.11 3.78
N ASN A 192 -5.44 13.90 4.80
CA ASN A 192 -5.90 13.62 6.16
C ASN A 192 -6.59 14.85 6.77
N VAL A 193 -7.73 14.62 7.41
CA VAL A 193 -8.59 15.68 8.00
C VAL A 193 -9.24 15.18 9.28
N ASP A 194 -9.65 16.11 10.14
CA ASP A 194 -10.48 15.79 11.30
C ASP A 194 -11.90 15.40 10.88
N LEU A 195 -12.53 14.50 11.63
CA LEU A 195 -13.91 14.12 11.39
C LEU A 195 -14.86 15.32 11.48
N ASN A 196 -14.66 16.19 12.49
CA ASN A 196 -15.51 17.36 12.77
C ASN A 196 -17.01 17.02 12.91
N GLY A 197 -17.33 15.87 13.49
CA GLY A 197 -18.68 15.39 13.71
C GLY A 197 -18.71 14.12 14.56
N THR A 198 -19.88 13.47 14.62
CA THR A 198 -20.06 12.20 15.35
C THR A 198 -20.49 11.12 14.37
N VAL A 199 -19.77 10.00 14.38
CA VAL A 199 -20.13 8.78 13.64
C VAL A 199 -20.27 7.63 14.62
N LYS A 200 -21.23 6.76 14.37
CA LYS A 200 -21.42 5.55 15.15
C LYS A 200 -20.43 4.48 14.68
N PHE A 201 -19.56 4.03 15.57
CA PHE A 201 -18.67 2.91 15.30
C PHE A 201 -19.34 1.59 15.68
N VAL A 202 -19.42 0.66 14.74
CA VAL A 202 -19.97 -0.69 14.93
C VAL A 202 -18.89 -1.72 14.59
N LEU A 203 -18.46 -2.45 15.61
CA LEU A 203 -17.54 -3.57 15.47
C LEU A 203 -18.34 -4.87 15.58
N THR A 204 -18.28 -5.70 14.55
CA THR A 204 -18.72 -7.10 14.61
C THR A 204 -17.50 -7.99 14.73
N SER A 205 -17.53 -8.96 15.65
CA SER A 205 -16.43 -9.89 15.85
C SER A 205 -16.88 -11.35 15.80
N GLU A 206 -16.11 -12.17 15.09
CA GLU A 206 -16.22 -13.63 15.07
C GLU A 206 -14.90 -14.21 15.57
N PHE A 207 -14.83 -14.51 16.87
CA PHE A 207 -13.65 -15.06 17.54
C PHE A 207 -13.85 -16.48 18.03
#